data_AF-A0A8J8FXX2-F1
#
_entry.id   AF-A0A8J8FXX2-F1
#
_cell.length_a   1.000
_cell.length_b   1.000
_cell.length_c   1.000
_cell.angle_alpha   90.00
_cell.angle_beta   90.00
_cell.angle_gamma   90.00
#
_symmetry.space_group_name_H-M   'P 1'
#
loop_
_entity.id
_entity.type
_entity.pdbx_description
1 polymer ?
#
loop_
_entity_poly.entity_id
_entity_poly.type
_entity_poly.pdbx_seq_one_letter_code
_entity_poly.pdbx_strand_id
1 'polypeptide(L)'
;MTKVERSDYVFLQEIATYIENGENFERALFNIKFLPDELLLRLQLGDELIGILSSVDFNYPSMVSLFSSINYSDSSDILKKIKITAKLIKNREEAIQEKENVLKIHQRRIKIIRYVTSITIAMIGGFSPIFANIYSLIQTNEFLNTPSFWSFLSISFLFINLLNNYFLLKIGNEKNIKIRLIIVLVLHFLIIFAVRIFYSNFFVIS
;
A
#
# COMPACT_ATOMS: atom_id res chain seq x y z
N MET A 1 -15.71 3.56 24.30
CA MET A 1 -15.77 4.25 23.00
C MET A 1 -16.65 3.41 22.10
N THR A 2 -17.75 3.98 21.63
CA THR A 2 -18.81 3.26 20.92
C THR A 2 -18.77 3.68 19.45
N LYS A 3 -18.74 2.73 18.52
CA LYS A 3 -18.60 3.03 17.09
C LYS A 3 -19.97 3.12 16.43
N VAL A 4 -20.19 4.16 15.62
CA VAL A 4 -21.39 4.28 14.78
C VAL A 4 -21.23 3.38 13.56
N GLU A 5 -22.29 2.68 13.16
CA GLU A 5 -22.27 1.70 12.06
C GLU A 5 -22.06 2.33 10.66
N ARG A 6 -22.16 3.65 10.55
CA ARG A 6 -22.10 4.42 9.30
C ARG A 6 -20.85 5.30 9.24
N SER A 7 -20.48 5.73 8.04
CA SER A 7 -19.41 6.71 7.87
C SER A 7 -19.80 8.06 8.46
N ASP A 8 -18.81 8.79 8.96
CA ASP A 8 -18.97 10.12 9.55
C ASP A 8 -19.66 11.09 8.57
N TYR A 9 -19.41 10.95 7.25
CA TYR A 9 -20.09 11.72 6.21
C TYR A 9 -21.61 11.46 6.19
N VAL A 10 -22.03 10.19 6.15
CA VAL A 10 -23.45 9.82 6.10
C VAL A 10 -24.16 10.28 7.37
N PHE A 11 -23.50 10.10 8.52
CA PHE A 11 -24.00 10.56 9.80
C PHE A 11 -24.30 12.07 9.82
N LEU A 12 -23.34 12.91 9.38
CA LEU A 12 -23.56 14.35 9.30
C LEU A 12 -24.62 14.74 8.26
N GLN A 13 -24.71 14.00 7.16
CA GLN A 13 -25.69 14.26 6.11
C GLN A 13 -27.12 14.00 6.62
N GLU A 14 -27.36 12.91 7.35
CA GLU A 14 -28.65 12.61 7.95
C GLU A 14 -29.06 13.71 8.96
N ILE A 15 -28.14 14.11 9.84
CA ILE A 15 -28.39 15.23 10.77
C ILE A 15 -28.76 16.50 10.01
N ALA A 16 -28.01 16.85 8.97
CA ALA A 16 -28.28 18.04 8.17
C ALA A 16 -29.70 18.00 7.58
N THR A 17 -30.15 16.85 7.06
CA THR A 17 -31.49 16.68 6.51
C THR A 17 -32.59 16.87 7.57
N TYR A 18 -32.42 16.34 8.78
CA TYR A 18 -33.39 16.57 9.86
C TYR A 18 -33.46 18.05 10.27
N ILE A 19 -32.31 18.73 10.34
CA ILE A 19 -32.28 20.17 10.67
C ILE A 19 -32.89 21.02 9.55
N GLU A 20 -32.69 20.65 8.28
CA GLU A 20 -33.37 21.28 7.14
C GLU A 20 -34.90 21.15 7.22
N ASN A 21 -35.39 20.04 7.78
CA ASN A 21 -36.82 19.81 8.01
C ASN A 21 -37.37 20.58 9.23
N GLY A 22 -36.54 21.42 9.87
CA GLY A 22 -36.94 22.26 10.99
C GLY A 22 -36.78 21.60 12.36
N GLU A 23 -36.11 20.44 12.44
CA GLU A 23 -35.78 19.84 13.72
C GLU A 23 -34.60 20.56 14.39
N ASN A 24 -34.61 20.60 15.72
CA ASN A 24 -33.42 21.02 16.46
C ASN A 24 -32.36 19.90 16.44
N PHE A 25 -31.12 20.24 16.77
CA PHE A 25 -29.99 19.31 16.69
C PHE A 25 -30.17 18.06 17.59
N GLU A 26 -30.74 18.22 18.78
CA GLU A 26 -31.04 17.12 19.70
C GLU A 26 -32.04 16.13 19.12
N ARG A 27 -33.14 16.64 18.53
CA ARG A 27 -34.17 15.81 17.91
C ARG A 27 -33.66 15.14 16.63
N ALA A 28 -32.84 15.85 15.86
CA ALA A 28 -32.16 15.29 14.71
C ALA A 28 -31.27 14.10 15.11
N LEU A 29 -30.50 14.21 16.20
CA LEU A 29 -29.70 13.10 16.73
C LEU A 29 -30.54 11.93 17.20
N PHE A 30 -31.64 12.20 17.90
CA PHE A 30 -32.56 11.17 18.39
C PHE A 30 -33.18 10.37 17.25
N ASN A 31 -33.40 11.00 16.10
CA ASN A 31 -34.01 10.37 14.92
C ASN A 31 -33.04 9.54 14.08
N ILE A 32 -31.74 9.52 14.40
CA ILE A 32 -30.75 8.71 13.69
C ILE A 32 -30.92 7.24 14.08
N LYS A 33 -31.36 6.41 13.13
CA LYS A 33 -31.64 4.98 13.35
C LYS A 33 -30.41 4.13 13.71
N PHE A 34 -29.21 4.62 13.39
CA PHE A 34 -27.95 3.90 13.57
C PHE A 34 -27.15 4.39 14.78
N LEU A 35 -27.77 5.22 15.64
CA LEU A 35 -27.16 5.61 16.89
C LEU A 35 -27.27 4.41 17.87
N PRO A 36 -26.17 3.98 18.51
CA PRO A 36 -26.22 2.93 19.53
C PRO A 36 -27.27 3.22 20.61
N ASP A 37 -28.01 2.19 21.03
CA ASP A 37 -29.07 2.29 22.05
C ASP A 37 -28.57 2.94 23.34
N GLU A 38 -27.32 2.70 23.72
CA GLU A 38 -26.66 3.31 24.87
C GLU A 38 -26.60 4.85 24.76
N LEU A 39 -26.30 5.38 23.57
CA LEU A 39 -26.25 6.84 23.34
C LEU A 39 -27.65 7.44 23.28
N LEU A 40 -28.62 6.73 22.70
CA LEU A 40 -30.02 7.15 22.73
C LEU A 40 -30.57 7.21 24.15
N LEU A 41 -30.24 6.23 24.99
CA LEU A 41 -30.63 6.23 26.40
C LEU A 41 -30.02 7.43 27.13
N ARG A 42 -28.73 7.72 26.90
CA ARG A 42 -28.06 8.89 27.50
C ARG A 42 -28.70 10.21 27.05
N LEU A 43 -29.07 10.34 25.77
CA LEU A 43 -29.84 11.48 25.26
C LEU A 43 -31.18 11.63 25.98
N GLN A 44 -31.91 10.53 26.19
CA GLN A 44 -33.21 10.55 26.91
C GLN A 44 -33.07 10.92 28.38
N LEU A 45 -31.97 10.54 29.02
CA LEU A 45 -31.66 10.85 30.41
C LEU A 45 -31.20 12.31 30.60
N GLY A 46 -30.98 13.05 29.52
CA GLY A 46 -30.56 14.46 29.56
C GLY A 46 -29.06 14.68 29.76
N ASP A 47 -28.23 13.68 29.44
CA ASP A 47 -26.78 13.86 29.41
C ASP A 47 -26.39 14.96 28.41
N GLU A 48 -25.29 15.65 28.67
CA GLU A 48 -24.80 16.70 27.77
C GLU A 48 -24.40 16.12 26.40
N LEU A 49 -24.93 16.72 25.31
CA LEU A 49 -24.69 16.31 23.93
C LEU A 49 -23.22 16.11 23.58
N ILE A 50 -22.35 17.02 24.03
CA ILE A 50 -20.90 16.93 23.79
C ILE A 50 -20.33 15.70 24.49
N GLY A 51 -20.75 15.40 25.71
CA GLY A 51 -20.34 14.21 26.46
C GLY A 51 -20.80 12.90 25.81
N ILE A 52 -21.97 12.90 25.18
CA ILE A 52 -22.49 11.75 24.44
C ILE A 52 -21.69 11.55 23.16
N LEU A 53 -21.55 12.60 22.34
CA LEU A 53 -20.87 12.51 21.04
C LEU A 53 -19.36 12.33 21.17
N SER A 54 -18.73 12.83 22.24
CA SER A 54 -17.30 12.56 22.50
C SER A 54 -17.01 11.11 22.89
N SER A 55 -18.02 10.36 23.34
CA SER A 55 -17.88 8.91 23.61
C SER A 55 -17.93 8.05 22.34
N VAL A 56 -18.29 8.66 21.20
CA VAL A 56 -18.32 8.03 19.89
C VAL A 56 -16.92 7.98 19.27
N ASP A 57 -16.55 6.82 18.73
CA ASP A 57 -15.32 6.62 17.97
C ASP A 57 -15.50 7.09 16.51
N PHE A 58 -15.34 8.40 16.29
CA PHE A 58 -15.36 8.98 14.95
C PHE A 58 -14.03 8.78 14.22
N ASN A 59 -14.09 8.54 12.91
CA ASN A 59 -12.90 8.38 12.08
C ASN A 59 -12.17 9.72 11.89
N TYR A 60 -12.90 10.84 11.95
CA TYR A 60 -12.35 12.18 11.77
C TYR A 60 -12.39 13.01 13.07
N PRO A 61 -11.22 13.47 13.57
CA PRO A 61 -11.16 14.31 14.78
C PRO A 61 -11.97 15.60 14.70
N SER A 62 -12.21 16.11 13.49
CA SER A 62 -13.03 17.30 13.24
C SER A 62 -14.48 17.14 13.73
N MET A 63 -14.98 15.91 13.88
CA MET A 63 -16.31 15.63 14.42
C MET A 63 -16.48 16.15 15.83
N VAL A 64 -15.52 15.88 16.72
CA VAL A 64 -15.57 16.35 18.11
C VAL A 64 -15.55 17.87 18.17
N SER A 65 -14.69 18.52 17.36
CA SER A 65 -14.62 19.99 17.29
C SER A 65 -15.89 20.64 16.73
N LEU A 66 -16.58 19.95 15.81
CA LEU A 66 -17.85 20.40 15.26
C LEU A 66 -18.90 20.44 16.37
N PHE A 67 -19.06 19.33 17.10
CA PHE A 67 -20.09 19.22 18.16
C PHE A 67 -19.83 20.15 19.34
N SER A 68 -18.58 20.38 19.73
CA SER A 68 -18.27 21.38 20.76
C SER A 68 -18.68 22.80 20.35
N SER A 69 -18.68 23.10 19.05
CA SER A 69 -19.02 24.43 18.53
C SER A 69 -20.52 24.63 18.29
N ILE A 70 -21.32 23.55 18.35
CA ILE A 70 -22.75 23.55 18.03
C ILE A 70 -23.60 24.04 19.21
N ASN A 71 -23.21 23.74 20.46
CA ASN A 71 -23.96 24.12 21.67
C ASN A 71 -24.20 25.64 21.84
N TYR A 72 -23.42 26.48 21.16
CA TYR A 72 -23.49 27.94 21.28
C TYR A 72 -23.89 28.64 19.98
N SER A 73 -24.45 27.91 19.01
CA SER A 73 -24.76 28.45 17.69
C SER A 73 -26.26 28.41 17.38
N ASP A 74 -26.72 29.36 16.58
CA ASP A 74 -28.09 29.36 16.05
C ASP A 74 -28.29 28.19 15.07
N SER A 75 -29.54 27.75 14.90
CA SER A 75 -29.89 26.60 14.05
C SER A 75 -29.41 26.71 12.60
N SER A 76 -29.43 27.92 12.03
CA SER A 76 -28.91 28.21 10.68
C SER A 76 -27.39 28.03 10.60
N ASP A 77 -26.67 28.45 11.63
CA ASP A 77 -25.22 28.30 11.73
C ASP A 77 -24.81 26.86 12.01
N ILE A 78 -25.57 26.13 12.83
CA ILE A 78 -25.40 24.68 13.06
C ILE A 78 -25.49 23.94 11.73
N LEU A 79 -26.56 24.16 10.95
CA LEU A 79 -26.75 23.52 9.66
C LEU A 79 -25.59 23.81 8.70
N LYS A 80 -25.16 25.07 8.63
CA LYS A 80 -24.04 25.50 7.80
C LYS A 80 -22.73 24.79 8.20
N LYS A 81 -22.42 24.76 9.50
CA LYS A 81 -21.22 24.08 10.03
C LYS A 81 -21.23 22.58 9.71
N ILE A 82 -22.36 21.91 9.92
CA ILE A 82 -22.53 20.48 9.63
C ILE A 82 -22.31 20.19 8.14
N LYS A 83 -22.95 20.96 7.25
CA LYS A 83 -22.79 20.80 5.79
C LYS A 83 -21.35 21.04 5.33
N ILE A 84 -20.68 22.06 5.87
CA ILE A 84 -19.28 22.34 5.53
C ILE A 84 -18.41 21.18 5.97
N THR A 85 -18.55 20.70 7.20
CA THR A 85 -17.75 19.57 7.71
C THR A 85 -18.03 18.30 6.91
N ALA A 86 -19.29 17.99 6.60
CA ALA A 86 -19.65 16.85 5.76
C ALA A 86 -18.99 16.94 4.37
N LYS A 87 -19.02 18.11 3.74
CA LYS A 87 -18.35 18.35 2.45
C LYS A 87 -16.83 18.16 2.54
N LEU A 88 -16.19 18.65 3.61
CA LEU A 88 -14.75 18.49 3.83
C LEU A 88 -14.36 17.02 4.04
N ILE A 89 -15.17 16.26 4.80
CA ILE A 89 -14.97 14.82 4.98
C ILE A 89 -15.09 14.11 3.64
N LYS A 90 -16.16 14.36 2.88
CA LYS A 90 -16.36 13.76 1.55
C LYS A 90 -15.19 14.04 0.60
N ASN A 91 -14.78 15.29 0.48
CA ASN A 91 -13.63 15.67 -0.36
C ASN A 91 -12.34 14.95 0.06
N ARG A 92 -12.17 14.72 1.37
CA ARG A 92 -11.01 14.00 1.90
C ARG A 92 -11.09 12.51 1.62
N GLU A 93 -12.26 11.89 1.76
CA GLU A 93 -12.50 10.49 1.39
C GLU A 93 -12.23 10.26 -0.10
N GLU A 94 -12.75 11.13 -0.97
CA GLU A 94 -12.52 11.10 -2.41
C GLU A 94 -11.02 11.23 -2.74
N ALA A 95 -10.32 12.18 -2.10
CA ALA A 95 -8.89 12.37 -2.31
C ALA A 95 -8.04 11.19 -1.81
N ILE A 96 -8.45 10.52 -0.73
CA ILE A 96 -7.80 9.29 -0.25
C ILE A 96 -8.02 8.17 -1.27
N GLN A 97 -9.25 7.99 -1.75
CA GLN A 97 -9.59 6.95 -2.72
C GLN A 97 -8.86 7.15 -4.05
N GLU A 98 -8.73 8.39 -4.51
CA GLU A 98 -7.94 8.74 -5.70
C GLU A 98 -6.47 8.37 -5.50
N LYS A 99 -5.87 8.73 -4.37
CA LYS A 99 -4.48 8.36 -4.03
C LYS A 99 -4.28 6.86 -3.97
N GLU A 100 -5.21 6.11 -3.38
CA GLU A 100 -5.14 4.65 -3.34
C GLU A 100 -5.21 4.03 -4.74
N ASN A 101 -6.05 4.57 -5.62
CA ASN A 101 -6.15 4.13 -7.00
C ASN A 101 -4.85 4.41 -7.78
N VAL A 102 -4.27 5.60 -7.61
CA VAL A 102 -2.97 5.96 -8.17
C VAL A 102 -1.87 5.01 -7.66
N LEU A 103 -1.83 4.72 -6.37
CA LEU A 103 -0.89 3.75 -5.79
C LEU A 103 -1.05 2.35 -6.38
N LYS A 104 -2.29 1.85 -6.53
CA LYS A 104 -2.57 0.55 -7.18
C LYS A 104 -2.05 0.51 -8.63
N ILE A 105 -2.21 1.61 -9.37
CA ILE A 105 -1.70 1.72 -10.75
C ILE A 105 -0.17 1.69 -10.76
N HIS A 106 0.49 2.46 -9.89
CA HIS A 106 1.95 2.48 -9.80
C HIS A 106 2.53 1.12 -9.40
N GLN A 107 1.91 0.43 -8.43
CA GLN A 107 2.32 -0.93 -8.03
C GLN A 107 2.23 -1.92 -9.20
N ARG A 108 1.15 -1.86 -9.99
CA ARG A 108 1.02 -2.68 -11.22
C ARG A 108 2.11 -2.35 -12.23
N ARG A 109 2.41 -1.08 -12.48
CA ARG A 109 3.48 -0.65 -13.40
C ARG A 109 4.85 -1.15 -12.94
N ILE A 110 5.17 -1.02 -11.65
CA ILE A 110 6.41 -1.52 -11.07
C ILE A 110 6.52 -3.04 -11.26
N LYS A 111 5.42 -3.79 -11.07
CA LYS A 111 5.40 -5.23 -11.30
C LYS A 111 5.70 -5.59 -12.76
N ILE A 112 5.14 -4.86 -13.72
CA ILE A 112 5.42 -5.06 -15.15
C ILE A 112 6.89 -4.80 -15.47
N ILE A 113 7.42 -3.65 -15.04
CA ILE A 113 8.84 -3.29 -15.23
C ILE A 113 9.73 -4.40 -14.67
N ARG A 114 9.42 -4.89 -13.46
CA ARG A 114 10.16 -5.98 -12.82
C ARG A 114 10.21 -7.25 -13.66
N TYR A 115 9.09 -7.67 -14.25
CA TYR A 115 9.07 -8.84 -15.12
C TYR A 115 9.87 -8.62 -16.41
N VAL A 116 9.67 -7.48 -17.08
CA VAL A 116 10.39 -7.15 -18.31
C VAL A 116 11.90 -7.13 -18.05
N THR A 117 12.35 -6.43 -17.01
CA THR A 117 13.77 -6.39 -16.64
C THR A 117 14.32 -7.78 -16.32
N SER A 118 13.56 -8.63 -15.61
CA SER A 118 13.99 -10.01 -15.31
C SER A 118 14.11 -10.87 -16.57
N ILE A 119 13.17 -10.75 -17.51
CA ILE A 119 13.20 -11.48 -18.79
C ILE A 119 14.37 -10.99 -19.66
N THR A 120 14.58 -9.68 -19.77
CA THR A 120 15.72 -9.11 -20.51
C THR A 120 17.04 -9.61 -19.93
N ILE A 121 17.15 -9.70 -18.61
CA ILE A 121 18.36 -10.19 -17.94
C ILE A 121 18.55 -11.70 -18.14
N ALA A 122 17.48 -12.49 -18.09
CA ALA A 122 17.55 -13.91 -18.42
C ALA A 122 17.99 -14.12 -19.88
N MET A 123 17.54 -13.28 -20.80
CA MET A 123 18.01 -13.29 -22.19
C MET A 123 19.51 -12.95 -22.27
N ILE A 124 19.97 -11.83 -21.71
CA ILE A 124 21.39 -11.44 -21.76
C ILE A 124 22.29 -12.52 -21.11
N GLY A 125 21.89 -13.03 -19.94
CA GLY A 125 22.63 -14.06 -19.20
C GLY A 125 22.64 -15.43 -19.91
N GLY A 126 21.56 -15.79 -20.60
CA GLY A 126 21.46 -17.04 -21.37
C GLY A 126 22.13 -16.98 -22.74
N PHE A 127 22.09 -15.83 -23.42
CA PHE A 127 22.68 -15.65 -24.75
C PHE A 127 24.19 -15.39 -24.71
N SER A 128 24.72 -14.78 -23.64
CA SER A 128 26.15 -14.44 -23.54
C SER A 128 27.11 -15.64 -23.64
N PRO A 129 26.91 -16.77 -22.93
CA PRO A 129 27.78 -17.95 -23.07
C PRO A 129 27.63 -18.60 -24.45
N ILE A 130 26.41 -18.60 -25.01
CA ILE A 130 26.10 -19.22 -26.29
C ILE A 130 26.82 -18.48 -27.43
N PHE A 131 26.78 -17.14 -27.46
CA PHE A 131 27.49 -16.36 -28.48
C PHE A 131 29.01 -16.43 -28.34
N ALA A 132 29.55 -16.44 -27.10
CA ALA A 132 30.98 -16.61 -26.87
C ALA A 132 31.47 -17.98 -27.38
N ASN A 133 30.69 -19.04 -27.13
CA ASN A 133 31.02 -20.38 -27.59
C ASN A 133 30.86 -20.55 -29.10
N ILE A 134 29.78 -20.03 -29.70
CA ILE A 134 29.58 -20.02 -31.16
C ILE A 134 30.71 -19.26 -31.86
N TYR A 135 31.12 -18.11 -31.32
CA TYR A 135 32.23 -17.33 -31.89
C TYR A 135 33.55 -18.10 -31.80
N SER A 136 33.85 -18.73 -30.65
CA SER A 136 35.05 -19.57 -30.51
C SER A 136 35.04 -20.80 -31.42
N LEU A 137 33.87 -21.42 -31.63
CA LEU A 137 33.68 -22.55 -32.52
C LEU A 137 33.98 -22.14 -33.97
N ILE A 138 33.50 -20.97 -34.40
CA ILE A 138 33.74 -20.43 -35.75
C ILE A 138 35.22 -20.06 -35.96
N GLN A 139 35.90 -19.56 -34.93
CA GLN A 139 37.25 -19.02 -35.06
C GLN A 139 38.37 -20.05 -34.80
N THR A 140 38.13 -21.02 -33.93
CA THR A 140 39.16 -21.96 -33.43
C THR A 140 38.77 -23.44 -33.56
N ASN A 141 37.56 -23.78 -34.01
CA ASN A 141 37.02 -25.15 -34.03
C ASN A 141 37.01 -25.88 -32.66
N GLU A 142 37.31 -25.18 -31.57
CA GLU A 142 37.35 -25.70 -30.21
C GLU A 142 36.39 -24.91 -29.30
N PHE A 143 35.86 -25.57 -28.28
CA PHE A 143 35.00 -24.95 -27.27
C PHE A 143 35.87 -24.33 -26.17
N LEU A 144 36.02 -23.01 -26.18
CA LEU A 144 36.79 -22.30 -25.13
C LEU A 144 35.92 -22.08 -23.88
N ASN A 145 36.05 -22.96 -22.90
CA ASN A 145 35.37 -22.88 -21.58
C ASN A 145 36.00 -21.85 -20.61
N THR A 146 36.60 -20.78 -21.11
CA THR A 146 37.09 -19.69 -20.25
C THR A 146 35.94 -18.71 -19.95
N PRO A 147 35.70 -18.34 -18.67
CA PRO A 147 34.76 -17.28 -18.35
C PRO A 147 35.22 -16.00 -19.03
N SER A 148 34.52 -15.60 -20.09
CA SER A 148 34.85 -14.39 -20.82
C SER A 148 34.53 -13.15 -19.96
N PHE A 149 35.06 -11.98 -20.35
CA PHE A 149 34.70 -10.70 -19.74
C PHE A 149 33.17 -10.50 -19.59
N TRP A 150 32.39 -11.08 -20.52
CA TRP A 150 30.92 -11.08 -20.49
C TRP A 150 30.30 -11.91 -19.36
N SER A 151 31.00 -12.95 -18.87
CA SER A 151 30.61 -13.76 -17.71
C SER A 151 30.72 -12.97 -16.39
N PHE A 152 31.73 -12.11 -16.26
CA PHE A 152 31.87 -11.22 -15.09
C PHE A 152 30.87 -10.07 -15.14
N LEU A 153 30.57 -9.56 -16.34
CA LEU A 153 29.52 -8.58 -16.58
C LEU A 153 28.14 -9.12 -16.23
N SER A 154 27.83 -10.37 -16.58
CA SER A 154 26.54 -11.01 -16.28
C SER A 154 26.34 -11.24 -14.78
N ILE A 155 27.38 -11.67 -14.04
CA ILE A 155 27.35 -11.81 -12.57
C ILE A 155 27.17 -10.44 -11.89
N SER A 156 27.90 -9.43 -12.34
CA SER A 156 27.79 -8.06 -11.81
C SER A 156 26.40 -7.46 -12.06
N PHE A 157 25.82 -7.72 -13.24
CA PHE A 157 24.45 -7.33 -13.56
C PHE A 157 23.40 -8.09 -12.74
N LEU A 158 23.63 -9.36 -12.43
CA LEU A 158 22.76 -10.16 -11.57
C LEU A 158 22.73 -9.59 -10.15
N PHE A 159 23.89 -9.17 -9.63
CA PHE A 159 24.01 -8.45 -8.35
C PHE A 159 23.28 -7.10 -8.35
N ILE A 160 23.43 -6.29 -9.41
CA ILE A 160 22.72 -5.01 -9.56
C ILE A 160 21.20 -5.25 -9.60
N ASN A 161 20.73 -6.29 -10.29
CA ASN A 161 19.32 -6.63 -10.37
C ASN A 161 18.75 -7.16 -9.04
N LEU A 162 19.58 -7.87 -8.27
CA LEU A 162 19.28 -8.29 -6.90
C LEU A 162 19.10 -7.09 -5.98
N LEU A 163 20.03 -6.12 -6.07
CA LEU A 163 19.97 -4.87 -5.32
C LEU A 163 18.77 -4.02 -5.74
N ASN A 164 18.47 -3.91 -7.04
CA ASN A 164 17.29 -3.20 -7.52
C ASN A 164 15.98 -3.86 -7.06
N ASN A 165 15.89 -5.19 -7.14
CA ASN A 165 14.75 -5.93 -6.58
C ASN A 165 14.63 -5.71 -5.07
N TYR A 166 15.75 -5.70 -4.34
CA TYR A 166 15.76 -5.42 -2.90
C TYR A 166 15.26 -4.00 -2.58
N PHE A 167 15.75 -2.97 -3.28
CA PHE A 167 15.32 -1.59 -3.08
C PHE A 167 13.83 -1.39 -3.43
N LEU A 168 13.36 -1.98 -4.53
CA LEU A 168 11.96 -1.93 -4.93
C LEU A 168 11.03 -2.67 -3.95
N LEU A 169 11.47 -3.82 -3.41
CA LEU A 169 10.72 -4.55 -2.39
C LEU A 169 10.70 -3.80 -1.05
N LYS A 170 11.77 -3.08 -0.71
CA LYS A 170 11.83 -2.22 0.49
C LYS A 170 10.86 -1.04 0.40
N ILE A 171 10.67 -0.45 -0.78
CA ILE A 171 9.68 0.61 -1.03
C ILE A 171 8.24 0.08 -0.90
N GLY A 172 8.01 -1.21 -1.17
CA GLY A 172 6.69 -1.86 -1.05
C GLY A 172 6.21 -2.18 0.37
N ASN A 173 7.00 -1.87 1.42
CA ASN A 173 6.68 -2.10 2.83
C ASN A 173 6.19 -3.53 3.17
N GLU A 174 6.69 -4.55 2.46
CA GLU A 174 6.33 -5.95 2.72
C GLU A 174 6.97 -6.45 4.03
N LYS A 175 6.15 -6.93 4.99
CA LYS A 175 6.62 -7.36 6.33
C LYS A 175 7.70 -8.45 6.34
N ASN A 176 7.94 -9.16 5.23
CA ASN A 176 8.84 -10.32 5.15
C ASN A 176 10.07 -10.13 4.24
N ILE A 177 10.46 -8.88 3.92
CA ILE A 177 11.60 -8.59 3.03
C ILE A 177 12.90 -9.28 3.49
N LYS A 178 13.18 -9.31 4.80
CA LYS A 178 14.41 -9.91 5.35
C LYS A 178 14.52 -11.41 5.03
N ILE A 179 13.41 -12.14 5.11
CA ILE A 179 13.38 -13.60 4.88
C ILE A 179 13.59 -13.92 3.40
N ARG A 180 12.92 -13.17 2.50
CA ARG A 180 13.10 -13.34 1.05
C ARG A 180 14.55 -13.07 0.62
N LEU A 181 15.20 -12.08 1.23
CA LEU A 181 16.61 -11.75 0.98
C LEU A 181 17.55 -12.91 1.34
N ILE A 182 17.33 -13.53 2.50
CA ILE A 182 18.10 -14.68 2.97
C ILE A 182 17.96 -15.84 1.98
N ILE A 183 16.74 -16.15 1.53
CA ILE A 183 16.48 -17.21 0.54
C ILE A 183 17.26 -16.96 -0.75
N VAL A 184 17.27 -15.72 -1.26
CA VAL A 184 17.99 -15.40 -2.50
C VAL A 184 19.50 -15.49 -2.30
N LEU A 185 20.01 -15.10 -1.14
CA LEU A 185 21.43 -15.17 -0.80
C LEU A 185 21.91 -16.64 -0.73
N VAL A 186 21.11 -17.53 -0.13
CA VAL A 186 21.36 -18.98 -0.10
C VAL A 186 21.35 -19.57 -1.52
N LEU A 187 20.39 -19.18 -2.36
CA LEU A 187 20.32 -19.59 -3.77
C LEU A 187 21.57 -19.16 -4.56
N HIS A 188 22.07 -17.94 -4.33
CA HIS A 188 23.30 -17.48 -4.96
C HIS A 188 24.52 -18.27 -4.51
N PHE A 189 24.60 -18.59 -3.21
CA PHE A 189 25.67 -19.42 -2.68
C PHE A 189 25.65 -20.83 -3.30
N LEU A 190 24.45 -21.42 -3.47
CA LEU A 190 24.27 -22.70 -4.14
C LEU A 190 24.68 -22.68 -5.61
N ILE A 191 24.34 -21.62 -6.35
CA ILE A 191 24.76 -21.47 -7.75
C ILE A 191 26.28 -21.35 -7.85
N ILE A 192 26.92 -20.52 -7.01
CA ILE A 192 28.38 -20.40 -6.97
C ILE A 192 29.03 -21.74 -6.64
N PHE A 193 28.47 -22.49 -5.68
CA PHE A 193 28.97 -23.79 -5.28
C PHE A 193 28.81 -24.85 -6.38
N ALA A 194 27.66 -24.87 -7.08
CA ALA A 194 27.42 -25.77 -8.21
C ALA A 194 28.36 -25.48 -9.38
N VAL A 195 28.58 -24.20 -9.71
CA VAL A 195 29.57 -23.77 -10.71
C VAL A 195 30.97 -24.24 -10.30
N ARG A 196 31.35 -24.07 -9.02
CA ARG A 196 32.65 -24.51 -8.50
C ARG A 196 32.84 -26.03 -8.59
N ILE A 197 31.82 -26.83 -8.27
CA ILE A 197 31.85 -28.30 -8.42
C ILE A 197 32.00 -28.69 -9.89
N PHE A 198 31.26 -28.03 -10.79
CA PHE A 198 31.33 -28.32 -12.22
C PHE A 198 32.74 -28.09 -12.77
N TYR A 199 33.38 -26.96 -12.41
CA TYR A 199 34.78 -26.69 -12.77
C TYR A 199 35.77 -27.67 -12.11
N SER A 200 35.53 -28.06 -10.85
CA SER A 200 36.40 -29.00 -10.12
C SER A 200 36.38 -30.41 -10.70
N ASN A 201 35.22 -30.91 -11.13
CA ASN A 201 35.09 -32.26 -11.68
C ASN A 201 35.60 -32.37 -13.13
N PHE A 202 35.59 -31.27 -13.89
CA PHE A 202 36.11 -31.29 -15.26
C PHE A 202 37.65 -31.33 -15.30
N PHE A 203 38.32 -30.73 -14.32
CA PHE A 203 39.78 -30.75 -14.18
C PHE A 203 40.36 -32.12 -13.77
N VAL A 204 39.52 -33.04 -13.28
CA VAL A 204 39.91 -34.40 -12.89
C VAL A 204 39.79 -35.39 -14.05
N ILE A 205 39.08 -35.03 -15.13
CA ILE A 205 38.80 -35.91 -16.28
C ILE A 205 39.61 -35.51 -17.53
N SER A 206 40.34 -34.39 -17.49
CA SER A 206 41.37 -33.99 -18.47
C SER A 206 42.76 -34.44 -18.09
#